data_AF-A0A7X9ATT8-F1
#
_entry.id   AF-A0A7X9ATT8-F1
#
_cell.length_a   1.000
_cell.length_b   1.000
_cell.length_c   1.000
_cell.angle_alpha   90.00
_cell.angle_beta   90.00
_cell.angle_gamma   90.00
#
_symmetry.space_group_name_H-M   'P 1'
#
loop_
_entity.id
_entity.type
_entity.pdbx_description
1 polymer ?
#
loop_
_entity_poly.entity_id
_entity_poly.type
_entity_poly.pdbx_seq_one_letter_code
_entity_poly.pdbx_strand_id
1 'polypeptide(L)'
;MKKLLTAAILAGLLLPTALWAQSRDCYVYKTDGSRQKGQKIEVSNAQGDIVLHIDGRLKVPFKRNAYRYVTTPRPRELDQLDQLMEQEKYQEVVKNAPALFEAYKFLGWGDYLISVECEARIALKQIDEAKKLLSRANAFAGANTDMLYRAQLLLMIEDKQYDKTEEILNRMITSRRDKDAAFAFNMRGQLYLAQGQKKQAVLEYLKTLLVFDNKKAPKERAEAKRQAVAIMKELKDPRVGKIEALD
;
A
#
# COMPACT_ATOMS: atom_id res chain seq x y z
N MET A 1 -44.67 -21.27 -8.57
CA MET A 1 -43.79 -22.32 -8.00
C MET A 1 -42.44 -22.28 -8.71
N LYS A 2 -41.35 -22.12 -7.94
CA LYS A 2 -39.92 -22.48 -8.17
C LYS A 2 -39.36 -22.36 -9.61
N LYS A 3 -38.57 -21.32 -9.96
CA LYS A 3 -37.08 -21.18 -9.81
C LYS A 3 -36.25 -22.33 -10.38
N LEU A 4 -35.27 -21.97 -11.24
CA LEU A 4 -33.89 -22.51 -11.46
C LEU A 4 -33.53 -22.19 -12.94
N LEU A 5 -32.73 -21.20 -13.35
CA LEU A 5 -31.40 -20.74 -12.93
C LEU A 5 -30.39 -21.87 -12.78
N THR A 6 -29.72 -22.20 -13.89
CA THR A 6 -28.43 -22.89 -13.91
C THR A 6 -27.43 -21.98 -14.60
N ALA A 7 -26.77 -21.14 -13.80
CA ALA A 7 -25.51 -20.52 -14.17
C ALA A 7 -24.41 -21.55 -13.93
N ALA A 8 -23.68 -21.92 -14.98
CA ALA A 8 -22.51 -22.78 -14.88
C ALA A 8 -21.37 -21.99 -14.21
N ILE A 9 -21.02 -22.38 -12.99
CA ILE A 9 -19.83 -21.93 -12.28
C ILE A 9 -18.64 -22.71 -12.87
N LEU A 10 -17.73 -22.02 -13.57
CA LEU A 10 -16.42 -22.56 -13.91
C LEU A 10 -15.59 -22.71 -12.60
N ALA A 11 -15.64 -23.90 -12.00
CA ALA A 11 -14.67 -24.33 -11.01
C ALA A 11 -13.45 -24.90 -11.74
N GLY A 12 -12.54 -24.03 -12.18
CA GLY A 12 -11.23 -24.42 -12.66
C GLY A 12 -10.33 -24.78 -11.49
N LEU A 13 -10.14 -26.09 -11.26
CA LEU A 13 -9.13 -26.66 -10.37
C LEU A 13 -7.73 -26.15 -10.76
N LEU A 14 -7.19 -25.20 -9.99
CA LEU A 14 -5.76 -24.92 -9.97
C LEU A 14 -5.09 -25.96 -9.06
N LEU A 15 -4.49 -26.98 -9.66
CA LEU A 15 -3.55 -27.86 -8.98
C LEU A 15 -2.30 -27.04 -8.60
N PRO A 16 -1.88 -26.98 -7.33
CA PRO A 16 -0.64 -26.33 -6.96
C PRO A 16 0.53 -27.23 -7.37
N THR A 17 1.19 -26.91 -8.48
CA THR A 17 2.54 -27.40 -8.72
C THR A 17 3.45 -26.77 -7.67
N ALA A 18 3.96 -27.60 -6.77
CA ALA A 18 4.92 -27.21 -5.75
C ALA A 18 6.25 -26.83 -6.42
N LEU A 19 6.33 -25.57 -6.88
CA LEU A 19 7.59 -24.88 -7.01
C LEU A 19 8.20 -24.84 -5.61
N TRP A 20 9.33 -25.52 -5.44
CA TRP A 20 10.20 -25.34 -4.28
C TRP A 20 10.53 -23.86 -4.17
N ALA A 21 9.75 -23.16 -3.34
CA ALA A 21 10.05 -21.80 -2.98
C ALA A 21 11.43 -21.84 -2.32
N GLN A 22 12.42 -21.15 -2.90
CA GLN A 22 13.53 -20.64 -2.10
C GLN A 22 12.89 -20.11 -0.81
N SER A 23 13.18 -20.74 0.33
CA SER A 23 12.68 -20.27 1.61
C SER A 23 13.27 -18.88 1.81
N ARG A 24 12.51 -17.85 1.45
CA ARG A 24 12.88 -16.48 1.76
C ARG A 24 12.76 -16.39 3.28
N ASP A 25 13.89 -16.11 3.91
CA ASP A 25 14.00 -15.97 5.35
C ASP A 25 12.84 -15.15 5.93
N CYS A 26 12.30 -15.58 7.05
CA CYS A 26 11.34 -14.79 7.82
C CYS A 26 12.00 -14.25 9.09
N TYR A 27 11.48 -13.13 9.59
CA TYR A 27 12.04 -12.49 10.77
C TYR A 27 10.95 -12.06 11.73
N VAL A 28 11.16 -12.31 13.03
CA VAL A 28 10.40 -11.72 14.13
C VAL A 28 11.19 -10.54 14.67
N TYR A 29 10.59 -9.35 14.65
CA TYR A 29 11.17 -8.14 15.24
C TYR A 29 10.59 -7.94 16.63
N LYS A 30 11.41 -8.12 17.65
CA LYS A 30 10.99 -8.09 19.06
C LYS A 30 10.80 -6.65 19.55
N THR A 31 10.14 -6.50 20.70
CA THR A 31 9.90 -5.20 21.34
C THR A 31 11.18 -4.53 21.82
N ASP A 32 12.20 -5.31 22.18
CA ASP A 32 13.55 -4.84 22.54
C ASP A 32 14.39 -4.34 21.34
N GLY A 33 13.85 -4.42 20.11
CA GLY A 33 14.53 -4.00 18.88
C GLY A 33 15.40 -5.08 18.23
N SER A 34 15.63 -6.22 18.92
CA SER A 34 16.31 -7.35 18.32
C SER A 34 15.44 -8.04 17.26
N ARG A 35 16.07 -8.78 16.34
CA ARG A 35 15.37 -9.60 15.35
C ARG A 35 15.82 -11.05 15.43
N GLN A 36 14.90 -11.97 15.18
CA GLN A 36 15.17 -13.39 15.13
C GLN A 36 14.78 -13.97 13.77
N LYS A 37 15.75 -14.61 13.12
CA LYS A 37 15.59 -15.24 11.81
C LYS A 37 14.96 -16.63 11.95
N GLY A 38 14.14 -17.03 10.98
CA GLY A 38 13.70 -18.41 10.80
C GLY A 38 13.30 -18.71 9.37
N GLN A 39 12.71 -19.89 9.17
CA GLN A 39 12.27 -20.43 7.89
C GLN A 39 10.75 -20.26 7.68
N LYS A 40 9.96 -20.27 8.76
CA LYS A 40 8.49 -20.15 8.71
C LYS A 40 7.94 -19.51 9.97
N ILE A 41 6.86 -18.74 9.82
CA ILE A 41 6.06 -18.22 10.94
C ILE A 41 4.65 -18.78 10.78
N GLU A 42 4.09 -19.30 11.86
CA GLU A 42 2.70 -19.78 11.92
C GLU A 42 1.94 -18.99 12.98
N VAL A 43 0.73 -18.52 12.63
CA VAL A 43 -0.19 -17.91 13.60
C VAL A 43 -0.80 -19.01 14.44
N SER A 44 -0.64 -18.92 15.76
CA SER A 44 -1.09 -19.93 16.72
C SER A 44 -2.52 -19.72 17.17
N ASN A 45 -3.00 -18.46 17.19
CA ASN A 45 -4.36 -18.13 17.60
C ASN A 45 -4.83 -16.78 17.03
N ALA A 46 -6.12 -16.48 17.22
CA ALA A 46 -6.76 -15.25 16.74
C ALA A 46 -6.23 -13.98 17.43
N GLN A 47 -5.55 -14.10 18.57
CA GLN A 47 -4.94 -12.98 19.31
C GLN A 47 -3.58 -12.56 18.71
N GLY A 48 -3.05 -13.35 17.77
CA GLY A 48 -1.78 -13.07 17.10
C GLY A 48 -0.58 -13.60 17.86
N ASP A 49 -0.73 -14.64 18.69
CA ASP A 49 0.45 -15.42 19.09
C ASP A 49 0.99 -16.15 17.85
N ILE A 50 2.30 -16.30 17.77
CA ILE A 50 2.97 -16.93 16.62
C ILE A 50 4.01 -17.96 17.07
N VAL A 51 4.36 -18.87 16.16
CA VAL A 51 5.50 -19.79 16.32
C VAL A 51 6.48 -19.56 15.16
N LEU A 52 7.73 -19.27 15.51
CA LEU A 52 8.84 -19.20 14.56
C LEU A 52 9.52 -20.57 14.47
N HIS A 53 9.65 -21.09 13.26
CA HIS A 53 10.39 -22.32 12.96
C HIS A 53 11.79 -21.94 12.45
N ILE A 54 12.85 -22.34 13.16
CA ILE A 54 14.21 -21.89 12.86
C ILE A 54 14.90 -22.80 11.84
N ASP A 55 14.87 -24.11 12.05
CA ASP A 55 15.61 -25.10 11.26
C ASP A 55 14.86 -26.44 11.13
N GLY A 56 13.53 -26.39 11.14
CA GLY A 56 12.64 -27.56 11.07
C GLY A 56 12.55 -28.38 12.37
N ARG A 57 13.48 -28.20 13.32
CA ARG A 57 13.45 -28.87 14.63
C ARG A 57 13.12 -27.89 15.75
N LEU A 58 13.77 -26.72 15.75
CA LEU A 58 13.55 -25.73 16.79
C LEU A 58 12.36 -24.82 16.45
N LYS A 59 11.39 -24.80 17.37
CA LYS A 59 10.22 -23.92 17.35
C LYS A 59 10.26 -22.96 18.53
N VAL A 60 10.11 -21.67 18.27
CA VAL A 60 10.11 -20.63 19.30
C VAL A 60 8.76 -19.93 19.30
N PRO A 61 7.95 -20.07 20.36
CA PRO A 61 6.68 -19.37 20.48
C PRO A 61 6.90 -17.91 20.87
N PHE A 62 6.07 -17.02 20.35
CA PHE A 62 6.00 -15.62 20.73
C PHE A 62 4.56 -15.23 21.04
N LYS A 63 4.36 -14.58 22.18
CA LYS A 63 3.11 -13.89 22.49
C LYS A 63 2.99 -12.61 21.66
N ARG A 64 1.76 -12.20 21.31
CA ARG A 64 1.54 -10.98 20.50
C ARG A 64 2.29 -9.73 21.02
N ASN A 65 2.36 -9.57 22.33
CA ASN A 65 3.02 -8.44 22.99
C ASN A 65 4.55 -8.58 23.09
N ALA A 66 5.12 -9.73 22.74
CA ALA A 66 6.57 -9.97 22.76
C ALA A 66 7.26 -9.55 21.45
N TYR A 67 6.49 -9.15 20.43
CA TYR A 67 7.02 -8.72 19.15
C TYR A 67 6.29 -7.49 18.59
N ARG A 68 7.00 -6.68 17.82
CA ARG A 68 6.47 -5.49 17.15
C ARG A 68 5.73 -5.89 15.89
N TYR A 69 6.46 -6.53 14.98
CA TYR A 69 5.96 -7.05 13.71
C TYR A 69 6.80 -8.25 13.25
N VAL A 70 6.34 -8.89 12.19
CA VAL A 70 7.08 -9.96 11.52
C VAL A 70 7.25 -9.61 10.05
N THR A 71 8.22 -10.25 9.41
CA THR A 71 8.34 -10.25 7.95
C THR A 71 8.29 -11.68 7.47
N THR A 72 7.44 -11.92 6.48
CA THR A 72 7.30 -13.20 5.80
C THR A 72 7.41 -12.98 4.30
N PRO A 73 7.66 -14.02 3.50
CA PRO A 73 7.60 -13.92 2.05
C PRO A 73 6.23 -13.39 1.60
N ARG A 74 6.21 -12.62 0.51
CA ARG A 74 4.97 -12.10 -0.07
C ARG A 74 4.04 -13.25 -0.49
N PRO A 75 2.80 -13.32 0.05
CA PRO A 75 1.79 -14.25 -0.45
C PRO A 75 1.41 -13.90 -1.89
N ARG A 76 1.30 -14.91 -2.76
CA ARG A 76 0.99 -14.72 -4.19
C ARG A 76 -0.39 -14.11 -4.40
N GLU A 77 -1.31 -14.35 -3.46
CA GLU A 77 -2.66 -13.80 -3.47
C GLU A 77 -2.67 -12.27 -3.40
N LEU A 78 -1.61 -11.65 -2.88
CA LEU A 78 -1.48 -10.19 -2.86
C LEU A 78 -1.19 -9.61 -4.24
N ASP A 79 -0.60 -10.40 -5.15
CA ASP A 79 -0.32 -9.95 -6.52
C ASP A 79 -1.63 -9.70 -7.29
N GLN A 80 -2.68 -10.47 -7.00
CA GLN A 80 -4.01 -10.23 -7.56
C GLN A 80 -4.63 -8.92 -7.05
N LEU A 81 -4.42 -8.56 -5.77
CA LEU A 81 -4.89 -7.27 -5.25
C LEU A 81 -4.19 -6.10 -5.94
N ASP A 82 -2.87 -6.19 -6.16
CA ASP A 82 -2.13 -5.15 -6.89
C ASP A 82 -2.68 -4.99 -8.31
N GLN A 83 -2.92 -6.09 -9.03
CA GLN A 83 -3.51 -6.04 -10.37
C GLN A 83 -4.90 -5.40 -10.39
N LEU A 84 -5.73 -5.67 -9.39
CA LEU A 84 -7.04 -5.04 -9.27
C LEU A 84 -6.94 -3.54 -9.01
N MET A 85 -5.97 -3.11 -8.19
CA MET A 85 -5.69 -1.68 -7.98
C MET A 85 -5.21 -1.00 -9.26
N GLU A 86 -4.28 -1.62 -10.00
CA GLU A 86 -3.76 -1.11 -11.28
C GLU A 86 -4.85 -1.01 -12.35
N GLN A 87 -5.80 -1.94 -12.36
CA GLN A 87 -6.96 -1.93 -13.27
C GLN A 87 -8.12 -1.07 -12.77
N GLU A 88 -7.93 -0.33 -11.67
CA GLU A 88 -8.95 0.52 -11.03
C GLU A 88 -10.23 -0.25 -10.64
N LYS A 89 -10.13 -1.56 -10.44
CA LYS A 89 -11.22 -2.45 -10.02
C LYS A 89 -11.43 -2.39 -8.50
N TYR A 90 -11.64 -1.18 -7.99
CA TYR A 90 -11.67 -0.91 -6.55
C TYR A 90 -12.76 -1.68 -5.80
N GLN A 91 -13.91 -1.96 -6.43
CA GLN A 91 -14.97 -2.76 -5.81
C GLN A 91 -14.52 -4.21 -5.55
N GLU A 92 -13.73 -4.78 -6.46
CA GLU A 92 -13.18 -6.13 -6.28
C GLU A 92 -12.10 -6.15 -5.19
N VAL A 93 -11.29 -5.09 -5.11
CA VAL A 93 -10.32 -4.92 -4.00
C VAL A 93 -11.05 -4.92 -2.66
N VAL A 94 -12.07 -4.06 -2.49
CA VAL A 94 -12.83 -3.95 -1.24
C VAL A 94 -13.56 -5.25 -0.89
N LYS A 95 -13.96 -6.04 -1.88
CA LYS A 95 -14.56 -7.36 -1.68
C LYS A 95 -13.55 -8.41 -1.19
N ASN A 96 -12.34 -8.42 -1.73
CA ASN A 96 -11.37 -9.50 -1.52
C ASN A 96 -10.36 -9.22 -0.39
N ALA A 97 -10.00 -7.96 -0.17
CA ALA A 97 -9.00 -7.57 0.83
C ALA A 97 -9.33 -8.02 2.27
N PRO A 98 -10.59 -8.00 2.75
CA PRO A 98 -10.89 -8.41 4.13
C PRO A 98 -10.53 -9.86 4.46
N ALA A 99 -10.76 -10.80 3.53
CA ALA A 99 -10.40 -12.20 3.75
C ALA A 99 -8.88 -12.39 3.79
N LEU A 100 -8.15 -11.69 2.90
CA LEU A 100 -6.69 -11.69 2.90
C LEU A 100 -6.13 -11.03 4.16
N PHE A 101 -6.77 -9.96 4.64
CA PHE A 101 -6.41 -9.31 5.89
C PHE A 101 -6.49 -10.29 7.06
N GLU A 102 -7.60 -11.02 7.20
CA GLU A 102 -7.73 -12.02 8.26
C GLU A 102 -6.66 -13.13 8.16
N ALA A 103 -6.30 -13.56 6.95
CA ALA A 103 -5.27 -14.56 6.73
C ALA A 103 -3.85 -14.08 7.06
N TYR A 104 -3.52 -12.81 6.77
CA TYR A 104 -2.13 -12.35 6.73
C TYR A 104 -1.80 -11.18 7.68
N LYS A 105 -2.76 -10.63 8.42
CA LYS A 105 -2.53 -9.48 9.33
C LYS A 105 -1.44 -9.70 10.38
N PHE A 106 -1.31 -10.92 10.90
CA PHE A 106 -0.25 -11.29 11.86
C PHE A 106 1.01 -11.84 11.22
N LEU A 107 1.03 -11.97 9.89
CA LEU A 107 2.17 -12.44 9.10
C LEU A 107 2.95 -11.30 8.43
N GLY A 108 2.73 -10.06 8.87
CA GLY A 108 3.50 -8.89 8.42
C GLY A 108 2.91 -8.14 7.23
N TRP A 109 1.68 -8.48 6.83
CA TRP A 109 1.00 -7.87 5.67
C TRP A 109 -0.24 -7.05 6.05
N GLY A 110 -0.53 -6.92 7.35
CA GLY A 110 -1.72 -6.22 7.82
C GLY A 110 -1.75 -4.73 7.45
N ASP A 111 -0.63 -4.04 7.60
CA ASP A 111 -0.50 -2.64 7.20
C ASP A 111 -0.66 -2.44 5.69
N TYR A 112 -0.02 -3.29 4.87
CA TYR A 112 -0.20 -3.29 3.42
C TYR A 112 -1.67 -3.51 3.02
N LEU A 113 -2.33 -4.53 3.57
CA LEU A 113 -3.72 -4.86 3.26
C LEU A 113 -4.69 -3.75 3.67
N ILE A 114 -4.48 -3.17 4.85
CA ILE A 114 -5.24 -1.98 5.29
C ILE A 114 -5.01 -0.81 4.33
N SER A 115 -3.77 -0.58 3.90
CA SER A 115 -3.44 0.53 3.00
C SER A 115 -4.14 0.38 1.65
N VAL A 116 -4.04 -0.81 1.04
CA VAL A 116 -4.67 -1.12 -0.25
C VAL A 116 -6.19 -0.99 -0.18
N GLU A 117 -6.82 -1.59 0.84
CA GLU A 117 -8.27 -1.48 1.00
C GLU A 117 -8.69 -0.02 1.27
N CYS A 118 -7.93 0.73 2.08
CA CYS A 118 -8.21 2.13 2.35
C CYS A 118 -8.17 2.97 1.08
N GLU A 119 -7.16 2.80 0.24
CA GLU A 119 -7.04 3.53 -1.02
C GLU A 119 -8.17 3.18 -1.99
N ALA A 120 -8.56 1.91 -2.09
CA ALA A 120 -9.71 1.50 -2.90
C ALA A 120 -11.02 2.13 -2.40
N ARG A 121 -11.23 2.17 -1.07
CA ARG A 121 -12.41 2.83 -0.46
C ARG A 121 -12.42 4.33 -0.72
N ILE A 122 -11.26 4.98 -0.64
CA ILE A 122 -11.09 6.39 -1.00
C ILE A 122 -11.50 6.64 -2.46
N ALA A 123 -11.01 5.82 -3.40
CA ALA A 123 -11.35 5.94 -4.81
C ALA A 123 -12.87 5.76 -5.05
N LEU A 124 -13.52 4.90 -4.28
CA LEU A 124 -14.96 4.69 -4.28
C LEU A 124 -15.77 5.73 -3.50
N LYS A 125 -15.12 6.77 -2.96
CA LYS A 125 -15.73 7.82 -2.12
C LYS A 125 -16.39 7.28 -0.84
N GLN A 126 -15.94 6.13 -0.36
CA GLN A 126 -16.34 5.50 0.91
C GLN A 126 -15.45 6.00 2.05
N ILE A 127 -15.49 7.31 2.31
CA ILE A 127 -14.53 8.00 3.20
C ILE A 127 -14.68 7.57 4.67
N ASP A 128 -15.91 7.34 5.13
CA ASP A 128 -16.16 6.93 6.52
C ASP A 128 -15.68 5.49 6.79
N GLU A 129 -15.84 4.59 5.83
CA GLU A 129 -15.30 3.24 5.90
C GLU A 129 -13.78 3.24 5.88
N ALA A 130 -13.16 4.09 5.05
CA ALA A 130 -11.71 4.28 5.04
C ALA A 130 -11.18 4.80 6.39
N LYS A 131 -11.86 5.77 7.01
CA LYS A 131 -11.54 6.26 8.37
C LYS A 131 -11.61 5.13 9.41
N LYS A 132 -12.70 4.36 9.41
CA LYS A 132 -12.88 3.23 10.33
C LYS A 132 -11.75 2.21 10.18
N LEU A 133 -11.36 1.91 8.94
CA LEU A 133 -10.29 0.97 8.64
C LEU A 133 -8.93 1.48 9.15
N LEU A 134 -8.57 2.72 8.84
CA LEU A 134 -7.29 3.31 9.27
C LEU A 134 -7.17 3.45 10.80
N SER A 135 -8.27 3.66 11.52
CA SER A 135 -8.23 3.72 13.00
C SER A 135 -7.70 2.45 13.65
N ARG A 136 -7.76 1.31 12.94
CA ARG A 136 -7.26 0.01 13.41
C ARG A 136 -5.84 -0.30 12.94
N ALA A 137 -5.26 0.51 12.07
CA ALA A 137 -3.99 0.21 11.40
C ALA A 137 -2.80 0.11 12.35
N ASN A 138 -2.78 0.92 13.41
CA ASN A 138 -1.68 0.93 14.39
C ASN A 138 -1.48 -0.43 15.07
N ALA A 139 -2.52 -1.24 15.21
CA ALA A 139 -2.42 -2.58 15.79
C ALA A 139 -1.66 -3.59 14.88
N PHE A 140 -1.52 -3.26 13.60
CA PHE A 140 -0.95 -4.11 12.55
C PHE A 140 0.18 -3.43 11.77
N ALA A 141 0.71 -2.30 12.26
CA ALA A 141 1.84 -1.62 11.66
C ALA A 141 3.05 -2.56 11.58
N GLY A 142 3.64 -2.67 10.38
CA GLY A 142 4.70 -3.64 10.07
C GLY A 142 5.76 -3.03 9.16
N ALA A 143 6.16 -3.76 8.13
CA ALA A 143 7.23 -3.34 7.22
C ALA A 143 6.77 -2.38 6.11
N ASN A 144 5.46 -2.16 5.94
CA ASN A 144 4.88 -1.38 4.85
C ASN A 144 4.37 -0.02 5.36
N THR A 145 5.06 0.57 6.35
CA THR A 145 4.68 1.85 6.96
C THR A 145 4.52 2.99 5.96
N ASP A 146 5.32 3.00 4.90
CA ASP A 146 5.25 4.03 3.85
C ASP A 146 3.91 4.00 3.11
N MET A 147 3.37 2.81 2.83
CA MET A 147 2.06 2.66 2.17
C MET A 147 0.93 3.06 3.12
N LEU A 148 1.04 2.69 4.39
CA LEU A 148 0.07 3.10 5.39
C LEU A 148 0.03 4.61 5.56
N TYR A 149 1.19 5.24 5.58
CA TYR A 149 1.32 6.68 5.67
C TYR A 149 0.76 7.40 4.43
N ARG A 150 0.96 6.82 3.23
CA ARG A 150 0.31 7.30 2.00
C ARG A 150 -1.20 7.26 2.09
N ALA A 151 -1.78 6.13 2.51
CA ALA A 151 -3.23 6.00 2.68
C ALA A 151 -3.79 7.02 3.70
N GLN A 152 -3.06 7.29 4.78
CA GLN A 152 -3.43 8.32 5.76
C GLN A 152 -3.47 9.72 5.15
N LEU A 153 -2.46 10.12 4.38
CA LEU A 153 -2.42 11.43 3.72
C LEU A 153 -3.51 11.56 2.66
N LEU A 154 -3.74 10.54 1.85
CA LEU A 154 -4.84 10.53 0.88
C LEU A 154 -6.19 10.69 1.57
N LEU A 155 -6.40 9.99 2.69
CA LEU A 155 -7.62 10.14 3.46
C LEU A 155 -7.78 11.57 4.00
N MET A 156 -6.70 12.19 4.50
CA MET A 156 -6.74 13.57 4.98
C MET A 156 -7.11 14.56 3.87
N ILE A 157 -6.60 14.36 2.65
CA ILE A 157 -6.96 15.17 1.48
C ILE A 157 -8.45 15.01 1.18
N GLU A 158 -8.94 13.79 1.08
CA GLU A 158 -10.35 13.52 0.74
C GLU A 158 -11.32 13.96 1.85
N ASP A 159 -10.86 13.93 3.09
CA ASP A 159 -11.55 14.50 4.26
C ASP A 159 -11.37 16.02 4.40
N LYS A 160 -10.79 16.68 3.38
CA LYS A 160 -10.59 18.13 3.29
C LYS A 160 -9.79 18.73 4.44
N GLN A 161 -8.94 17.95 5.09
CA GLN A 161 -8.01 18.43 6.13
C GLN A 161 -6.80 19.10 5.48
N TYR A 162 -7.03 20.07 4.59
CA TYR A 162 -6.02 20.63 3.69
C TYR A 162 -4.89 21.32 4.43
N ASP A 163 -5.19 22.22 5.37
CA ASP A 163 -4.17 22.97 6.12
C ASP A 163 -3.23 22.03 6.89
N LYS A 164 -3.82 21.04 7.57
CA LYS A 164 -3.07 20.04 8.33
C LYS A 164 -2.25 19.13 7.42
N THR A 165 -2.79 18.76 6.26
CA THR A 165 -2.06 17.98 5.26
C THR A 165 -0.88 18.79 4.72
N GLU A 166 -1.09 20.06 4.38
CA GLU A 166 -0.05 20.95 3.87
C GLU A 166 1.08 21.15 4.88
N GLU A 167 0.77 21.32 6.18
CA GLU A 167 1.77 21.41 7.24
C GLU A 167 2.65 20.15 7.33
N ILE A 168 2.05 18.97 7.20
CA ILE A 168 2.77 17.69 7.18
C ILE A 168 3.67 17.62 5.94
N LEU A 169 3.12 17.90 4.76
CA LEU A 169 3.86 17.83 3.50
C LEU A 169 5.02 18.82 3.46
N ASN A 170 4.84 20.04 3.97
CA ASN A 170 5.90 21.05 4.02
C ASN A 170 7.10 20.58 4.85
N ARG A 171 6.87 19.88 5.98
CA ARG A 171 7.96 19.26 6.76
C ARG A 171 8.66 18.15 5.96
N MET A 172 7.91 17.30 5.29
CA MET A 172 8.47 16.18 4.51
C MET A 172 9.31 16.65 3.32
N ILE A 173 8.91 17.74 2.65
CA ILE A 173 9.65 18.33 1.53
C ILE A 173 11.07 18.74 1.94
N THR A 174 11.27 19.10 3.22
CA THR A 174 12.59 19.43 3.77
C THR A 174 13.39 18.22 4.26
N SER A 175 12.87 17.00 4.09
CA SER A 175 13.57 15.78 4.48
C SER A 175 14.89 15.65 3.73
N ARG A 176 15.91 15.16 4.44
CA ARG A 176 17.20 14.78 3.82
C ARG A 176 17.12 13.48 3.02
N ARG A 177 16.00 12.76 3.10
CA ARG A 177 15.74 11.56 2.30
C ARG A 177 15.00 11.97 1.04
N ASP A 178 15.67 11.90 -0.10
CA ASP A 178 15.12 12.26 -1.41
C ASP A 178 13.76 11.61 -1.68
N LYS A 179 13.58 10.34 -1.31
CA LYS A 179 12.31 9.62 -1.45
C LYS A 179 11.16 10.29 -0.70
N ASP A 180 11.37 10.76 0.53
CA ASP A 180 10.32 11.41 1.32
C ASP A 180 9.92 12.74 0.70
N ALA A 181 10.90 13.52 0.26
CA ALA A 181 10.67 14.82 -0.35
C ALA A 181 9.94 14.67 -1.69
N ALA A 182 10.38 13.73 -2.55
CA ALA A 182 9.72 13.40 -3.81
C ALA A 182 8.27 12.93 -3.61
N PHE A 183 8.05 12.05 -2.62
CA PHE A 183 6.71 11.60 -2.24
C PHE A 183 5.84 12.77 -1.79
N ALA A 184 6.37 13.70 -0.99
CA ALA A 184 5.63 14.84 -0.49
C ALA A 184 5.27 15.85 -1.58
N PHE A 185 6.15 16.08 -2.56
CA PHE A 185 5.80 16.87 -3.75
C PHE A 185 4.64 16.25 -4.52
N ASN A 186 4.66 14.94 -4.76
CA ASN A 186 3.54 14.25 -5.42
C ASN A 186 2.24 14.37 -4.62
N MET A 187 2.30 14.18 -3.31
CA MET A 187 1.11 14.27 -2.47
C MET A 187 0.58 15.71 -2.39
N ARG A 188 1.45 16.72 -2.46
CA ARG A 188 1.02 18.12 -2.58
C ARG A 188 0.37 18.41 -3.92
N GLY A 189 0.82 17.74 -4.99
CA GLY A 189 0.12 17.72 -6.27
C GLY A 189 -1.31 17.18 -6.15
N GLN A 190 -1.50 16.08 -5.43
CA GLN A 190 -2.83 15.51 -5.16
C GLN A 190 -3.69 16.46 -4.31
N LEU A 191 -3.12 17.12 -3.30
CA LEU A 191 -3.80 18.13 -2.48
C LEU A 191 -4.32 19.28 -3.35
N TYR A 192 -3.48 19.86 -4.22
CA TYR A 192 -3.90 20.93 -5.12
C TYR A 192 -4.96 20.46 -6.12
N LEU A 193 -4.87 19.23 -6.61
CA LEU A 193 -5.88 18.66 -7.48
C LEU A 193 -7.25 18.56 -6.78
N ALA A 194 -7.27 18.09 -5.53
CA ALA A 194 -8.48 18.03 -4.71
C ALA A 194 -9.09 19.42 -4.41
N GLN A 195 -8.26 20.46 -4.39
CA GLN A 195 -8.67 21.86 -4.30
C GLN A 195 -9.08 22.48 -5.65
N GLY A 196 -9.07 21.72 -6.75
CA GLY A 196 -9.38 22.19 -8.10
C GLY A 196 -8.25 22.98 -8.78
N GLN A 197 -7.07 23.05 -8.16
CA GLN A 197 -5.92 23.83 -8.63
C GLN A 197 -5.02 23.01 -9.56
N LYS A 198 -5.55 22.63 -10.73
CA LYS A 198 -4.89 21.73 -11.68
C LYS A 198 -3.50 22.20 -12.13
N LYS A 199 -3.33 23.51 -12.35
CA LYS A 199 -2.03 24.07 -12.78
C LYS A 199 -0.98 23.91 -11.67
N GLN A 200 -1.34 24.22 -10.43
CA GLN A 200 -0.49 24.06 -9.26
C GLN A 200 -0.15 22.58 -9.06
N ALA A 201 -1.12 21.68 -9.21
CA ALA A 201 -0.90 20.24 -9.13
C ALA A 201 0.17 19.77 -10.13
N VAL A 202 0.07 20.17 -11.40
CA VAL A 202 1.09 19.87 -12.43
C VAL A 202 2.45 20.39 -12.00
N LEU A 203 2.56 21.63 -11.50
CA LEU A 203 3.83 22.19 -11.07
C LEU A 203 4.49 21.38 -9.95
N GLU A 204 3.71 20.86 -9.00
CA GLU A 204 4.23 19.98 -7.95
C GLU A 204 4.76 18.65 -8.49
N TYR A 205 4.03 18.01 -9.42
CA TYR A 205 4.53 16.80 -10.08
C TYR A 205 5.80 17.07 -10.89
N LEU A 206 5.88 18.21 -11.57
CA LEU A 206 7.08 18.59 -12.32
C LEU A 206 8.29 18.82 -11.39
N LYS A 207 8.10 19.34 -10.17
CA LYS A 207 9.20 19.44 -9.18
C LYS A 207 9.78 18.07 -8.89
N THR A 208 8.96 17.03 -8.74
CA THR A 208 9.44 15.65 -8.58
C THR A 208 10.29 15.19 -9.77
N LEU A 209 9.84 15.48 -11.00
CA LEU A 209 10.55 15.10 -12.23
C LEU A 209 11.82 15.90 -12.51
N LEU A 210 11.99 17.09 -11.92
CA LEU A 210 13.15 17.95 -12.20
C LEU A 210 14.20 17.90 -11.08
N VAL A 211 13.78 17.65 -9.83
CA VAL A 211 14.69 17.70 -8.68
C VAL A 211 15.33 16.34 -8.36
N PHE A 212 14.60 15.24 -8.55
CA PHE A 212 15.06 13.91 -8.16
C PHE A 212 15.31 13.05 -9.37
N ASP A 213 16.48 12.42 -9.54
CA ASP A 213 16.71 11.50 -10.64
C ASP A 213 16.06 10.12 -10.43
N ASN A 214 16.09 9.27 -11.47
CA ASN A 214 15.49 7.94 -11.45
C ASN A 214 16.18 6.95 -10.48
N LYS A 215 17.41 7.24 -10.02
CA LYS A 215 18.10 6.41 -9.01
C LYS A 215 17.60 6.75 -7.60
N LYS A 216 17.22 8.01 -7.37
CA LYS A 216 16.79 8.53 -6.07
C LYS A 216 15.34 8.20 -5.73
N ALA A 217 14.43 8.37 -6.68
CA ALA A 217 12.98 8.25 -6.43
C ALA A 217 12.21 7.71 -7.66
N PRO A 218 12.52 6.49 -8.13
CA PRO A 218 11.96 5.95 -9.38
C PRO A 218 10.43 5.84 -9.36
N LYS A 219 9.86 5.38 -8.23
CA LYS A 219 8.42 5.18 -8.08
C LYS A 219 7.69 6.52 -8.07
N GLU A 220 8.20 7.48 -7.32
CA GLU A 220 7.64 8.82 -7.20
C GLU A 220 7.74 9.57 -8.54
N ARG A 221 8.84 9.43 -9.29
CA ARG A 221 8.93 9.99 -10.65
C ARG A 221 7.91 9.38 -11.60
N ALA A 222 7.78 8.05 -11.63
CA ALA A 222 6.82 7.38 -12.50
C ALA A 222 5.39 7.84 -12.23
N GLU A 223 5.02 7.95 -10.95
CA GLU A 223 3.74 8.52 -10.51
C GLU A 223 3.57 9.97 -10.98
N ALA A 224 4.56 10.82 -10.71
CA ALA A 224 4.54 12.24 -11.07
C ALA A 224 4.36 12.45 -12.57
N LYS A 225 5.08 11.68 -13.40
CA LYS A 225 4.97 11.71 -14.86
C LYS A 225 3.56 11.34 -15.30
N ARG A 226 3.02 10.23 -14.79
CA ARG A 226 1.66 9.78 -15.12
C ARG A 226 0.62 10.85 -14.80
N GLN A 227 0.66 11.40 -13.58
CA GLN A 227 -0.28 12.43 -13.13
C GLN A 227 -0.14 13.75 -13.89
N ALA A 228 1.10 14.25 -14.07
CA ALA A 228 1.36 15.47 -14.81
C ALA A 228 0.85 15.35 -16.26
N VAL A 229 1.18 14.25 -16.96
CA VAL A 229 0.72 14.01 -18.33
C VAL A 229 -0.80 13.96 -18.42
N ALA A 230 -1.46 13.24 -17.50
CA ALA A 230 -2.92 13.14 -17.48
C ALA A 230 -3.58 14.53 -17.35
N ILE A 231 -3.14 15.34 -16.39
CA ILE A 231 -3.70 16.68 -16.16
C ILE A 231 -3.33 17.63 -17.31
N MET A 232 -2.10 17.57 -17.84
CA MET A 232 -1.68 18.42 -18.96
C MET A 232 -2.48 18.11 -20.25
N LYS A 233 -2.80 16.84 -20.52
CA LYS A 233 -3.70 16.45 -21.62
C LYS A 233 -5.08 17.04 -21.43
N GLU A 234 -5.62 16.94 -20.21
CA GLU A 234 -6.92 17.54 -19.88
C GLU A 234 -6.93 19.06 -20.10
N LEU A 235 -5.85 19.74 -19.72
CA LEU A 235 -5.67 21.18 -19.91
C LEU A 235 -5.31 21.58 -21.36
N LYS A 236 -5.15 20.61 -22.26
CA LYS A 236 -4.65 20.81 -23.63
C LYS A 236 -3.32 21.59 -23.67
N ASP A 237 -2.43 21.33 -22.71
CA ASP A 237 -1.14 22.00 -22.61
C ASP A 237 -0.20 21.49 -23.73
N PRO A 238 0.30 22.37 -24.62
CA PRO A 238 1.12 21.95 -25.77
C PRO A 238 2.49 21.40 -25.34
N ARG A 239 2.89 21.55 -24.07
CA ARG A 239 4.17 21.08 -23.55
C ARG A 239 4.13 19.62 -23.11
N VAL A 240 2.97 18.95 -23.14
CA VAL A 240 2.83 17.57 -22.64
C VAL A 240 3.79 16.58 -23.28
N GLY A 241 4.07 16.72 -24.59
CA GLY A 241 5.01 15.86 -25.29
C GLY A 241 6.44 15.95 -24.75
N LYS A 242 6.84 17.10 -24.18
CA LYS A 242 8.14 17.23 -23.50
C LYS A 242 8.21 16.39 -22.24
N ILE A 243 7.10 16.33 -21.49
CA ILE A 243 7.03 15.56 -20.25
C ILE A 243 6.95 14.06 -20.54
N GLU A 244 6.23 13.66 -21.60
CA GLU A 244 6.19 12.27 -22.06
C GLU A 244 7.57 11.73 -22.46
N ALA A 245 8.43 12.59 -23.02
CA ALA A 245 9.80 12.26 -23.42
C ALA A 245 10.84 12.29 -22.28
N LEU A 246 10.47 12.66 -21.05
CA LEU A 246 11.40 12.63 -19.90
C LEU A 246 11.59 11.20 -19.38
N ASP A 247 12.83 10.79 -19.18
CA ASP A 247 13.20 9.49 -18.58
C ASP A 247 13.02 9.44 -17.06
#